data_AF-A0A832WRD1-F1
#
_entry.id   AF-A0A832WRD1-F1
#
_cell.length_a   1.000
_cell.length_b   1.000
_cell.length_c   1.000
_cell.angle_alpha   90.00
_cell.angle_beta   90.00
_cell.angle_gamma   90.00
#
_symmetry.space_group_name_H-M   'P 1'
#
loop_
_entity.id
_entity.type
_entity.pdbx_description
1 polymer ?
#
loop_
_entity_poly.entity_id
_entity_poly.type
_entity_poly.pdbx_seq_one_letter_code
_entity_poly.pdbx_strand_id
1 'polypeptide(L)'
;LAGALAHQLGKSLVLIRKKGKLPWKTVSQEYELEYGTDKIEMHTDSVKTGDKVLIIDDLLATGGTSLAAAKLVEKLGGKVAELAFIVDLPEVGGRKKIEAAGYKQFSLVEFEGE
;
A
#
# COMPACT_ATOMS: atom_id res chain seq x y z
N LEU A 1 -5.08 10.15 -7.35
CA LEU A 1 -6.14 9.32 -6.72
C LEU A 1 -6.22 9.52 -5.21
N ALA A 2 -5.21 9.09 -4.44
CA ALA A 2 -5.25 9.09 -2.97
C ALA A 2 -5.66 10.43 -2.33
N GLY A 3 -5.10 11.55 -2.81
CA GLY A 3 -5.44 12.88 -2.28
C GLY A 3 -6.89 13.29 -2.49
N ALA A 4 -7.48 12.97 -3.66
CA ALA A 4 -8.89 13.26 -3.93
C ALA A 4 -9.81 12.42 -3.03
N LEU A 5 -9.49 11.14 -2.83
CA LEU A 5 -10.24 10.26 -1.95
C LEU A 5 -10.16 10.71 -0.49
N ALA A 6 -8.95 11.02 0.00
CA ALA A 6 -8.75 11.53 1.36
C ALA A 6 -9.54 12.82 1.60
N HIS A 7 -9.54 13.74 0.62
CA HIS A 7 -10.34 14.96 0.67
C HIS A 7 -11.84 14.68 0.73
N GLN A 8 -12.37 13.83 -0.15
CA GLN A 8 -13.79 13.48 -0.18
C GLN A 8 -14.26 12.78 1.10
N LEU A 9 -13.41 11.94 1.71
CA LEU A 9 -13.72 11.25 2.96
C LEU A 9 -13.47 12.09 4.22
N GLY A 10 -12.93 13.30 4.08
CA GLY A 10 -12.50 14.13 5.22
C GLY A 10 -11.43 13.43 6.08
N LYS A 11 -10.50 12.72 5.45
CA LYS A 11 -9.43 11.96 6.11
C LYS A 11 -8.04 12.51 5.78
N SER A 12 -7.09 12.20 6.65
CA SER A 12 -5.68 12.52 6.43
C SER A 12 -5.13 11.75 5.24
N LEU A 13 -4.19 12.36 4.53
CA LEU A 13 -3.39 11.71 3.49
C LEU A 13 -1.99 11.42 4.04
N VAL A 14 -1.56 10.15 3.96
CA VAL A 14 -0.22 9.71 4.32
C VAL A 14 0.51 9.27 3.05
N LEU A 15 1.77 9.69 2.90
CA LEU A 15 2.58 9.34 1.74
C LEU A 15 3.57 8.21 2.08
N ILE A 16 3.62 7.23 1.19
CA ILE A 16 4.66 6.21 1.11
C ILE A 16 5.47 6.50 -0.13
N ARG A 17 6.81 6.52 -0.01
CA ARG A 17 7.71 6.91 -1.08
C ARG A 17 8.91 5.98 -1.15
N LYS A 18 9.60 5.95 -2.29
CA LYS A 18 10.93 5.34 -2.38
C LYS A 18 11.90 5.96 -1.39
N LYS A 19 12.89 5.18 -0.97
CA LYS A 19 13.93 5.60 -0.03
C LYS A 19 14.52 6.99 -0.35
N GLY A 20 14.63 7.84 0.66
CA GLY A 20 15.31 9.14 0.59
C GLY A 20 14.49 10.26 -0.06
N LYS A 21 13.19 10.04 -0.31
CA LYS A 21 12.28 11.07 -0.86
C LYS A 21 11.46 11.80 0.20
N LEU A 22 11.45 11.29 1.44
CA LEU A 22 10.69 11.86 2.55
C LEU A 22 11.62 12.73 3.41
N PRO A 23 11.24 13.98 3.75
CA PRO A 23 12.13 14.93 4.43
C PRO A 23 12.24 14.71 5.95
N TRP A 24 11.37 13.89 6.55
CA TRP A 24 11.34 13.67 8.00
C TRP A 24 11.80 12.25 8.37
N LYS A 25 11.80 11.93 9.67
CA LYS A 25 12.15 10.59 10.18
C LYS A 25 11.22 9.53 9.59
N THR A 26 11.81 8.47 9.02
CA THR A 26 11.08 7.40 8.34
C THR A 26 11.20 6.03 9.02
N VAL A 27 10.16 5.22 8.84
CA VAL A 27 10.23 3.76 8.93
C VAL A 27 10.33 3.20 7.51
N SER A 28 11.09 2.11 7.33
CA SER A 28 11.32 1.51 6.02
C SER A 28 10.91 0.04 5.95
N GLN A 29 10.54 -0.40 4.74
CA GLN A 29 10.23 -1.78 4.41
C GLN A 29 10.86 -2.12 3.07
N GLU A 30 11.68 -3.17 3.09
CA GLU A 30 12.28 -3.76 1.90
C GLU A 30 11.35 -4.83 1.33
N TYR A 31 11.34 -4.97 0.01
CA TYR A 31 10.59 -5.99 -0.70
C TYR A 31 11.35 -6.46 -1.94
N GLU A 32 11.04 -7.68 -2.35
CA GLU A 32 11.69 -8.35 -3.47
C GLU A 32 11.08 -7.89 -4.80
N LEU A 33 11.96 -7.73 -5.78
CA LEU A 33 11.64 -7.60 -7.21
C LEU A 33 12.06 -8.89 -7.92
N GLU A 34 11.75 -9.00 -9.21
CA GLU A 34 12.24 -10.10 -10.06
C GLU A 34 13.78 -10.16 -10.05
N TYR A 35 14.43 -8.99 -10.07
CA TYR A 35 15.88 -8.86 -9.97
C TYR A 35 16.23 -7.85 -8.86
N GLY A 36 16.48 -8.36 -7.66
CA GLY A 36 16.96 -7.57 -6.51
C GLY A 36 15.87 -7.15 -5.54
N THR A 37 16.12 -6.08 -4.79
CA THR A 37 15.21 -5.54 -3.79
C THR A 37 15.01 -4.04 -3.98
N ASP A 38 13.84 -3.53 -3.61
CA ASP A 38 13.57 -2.10 -3.49
C ASP A 38 13.06 -1.79 -2.08
N LYS A 39 13.06 -0.51 -1.70
CA LYS A 39 12.74 -0.04 -0.36
C LYS A 39 11.82 1.16 -0.40
N ILE A 40 10.71 1.05 0.31
CA ILE A 40 9.76 2.12 0.54
C ILE A 40 9.82 2.61 1.99
N GLU A 41 9.43 3.86 2.17
CA GLU A 41 9.49 4.60 3.43
C GLU A 41 8.18 5.35 3.69
N MET A 42 7.87 5.49 4.98
CA MET A 42 6.75 6.29 5.50
C MET A 42 7.25 7.10 6.70
N HIS A 43 6.79 8.34 6.89
CA HIS A 43 7.18 9.08 8.11
C HIS A 43 6.67 8.38 9.37
N THR A 44 7.48 8.42 10.44
CA THR A 44 7.18 7.73 11.72
C THR A 44 6.00 8.32 12.49
N ASP A 45 5.59 9.54 12.16
CA ASP A 45 4.49 10.28 12.79
C ASP A 45 3.20 10.26 11.96
N SER A 46 3.21 9.60 10.79
CA SER A 46 2.06 9.54 9.88
C SER A 46 0.91 8.66 10.38
N VAL A 47 1.20 7.63 11.18
CA VAL A 47 0.23 6.64 11.66
C VAL A 47 0.41 6.49 13.16
N LYS A 48 -0.71 6.54 13.89
CA LYS A 48 -0.75 6.30 15.33
C LYS A 48 -1.28 4.90 15.62
N THR A 49 -0.93 4.37 16.78
CA THR A 49 -1.45 3.08 17.24
C THR A 49 -2.97 3.09 17.28
N GLY A 50 -3.58 2.11 16.62
CA GLY A 50 -5.03 1.96 16.54
C GLY A 50 -5.69 2.66 15.34
N ASP A 51 -4.97 3.50 14.59
CA ASP A 51 -5.49 4.11 13.36
C ASP A 51 -5.91 3.01 12.37
N LYS A 52 -7.07 3.19 11.74
CA LYS A 52 -7.52 2.34 10.63
C LYS A 52 -7.12 3.00 9.32
N VAL A 53 -6.28 2.33 8.53
CA VAL A 53 -5.66 2.88 7.33
C VAL A 53 -6.18 2.16 6.10
N LEU A 54 -6.65 2.93 5.11
CA LEU A 54 -6.91 2.46 3.75
C LEU A 54 -5.65 2.68 2.92
N ILE A 55 -5.11 1.63 2.31
CA ILE A 55 -4.01 1.75 1.35
C ILE A 55 -4.64 1.82 -0.03
N ILE A 56 -4.22 2.78 -0.85
CA ILE A 56 -4.75 2.95 -2.20
C ILE A 56 -3.63 3.14 -3.22
N ASP A 57 -3.74 2.44 -4.34
CA ASP A 57 -2.85 2.61 -5.50
C ASP A 57 -3.68 2.63 -6.80
N ASP A 58 -3.05 2.96 -7.92
CA ASP A 58 -3.71 2.93 -9.22
C ASP A 58 -3.92 1.48 -9.73
N LEU A 59 -2.88 0.65 -9.67
CA LEU A 59 -2.86 -0.69 -10.28
C LEU A 59 -2.28 -1.75 -9.33
N LEU A 60 -2.96 -2.89 -9.24
CA LEU A 60 -2.49 -4.11 -8.59
C LEU A 60 -1.85 -5.05 -9.61
N ALA A 61 -0.53 -5.21 -9.53
CA ALA A 61 0.23 -6.23 -10.26
C ALA A 61 0.58 -7.42 -9.36
N THR A 62 1.83 -7.56 -8.90
CA THR A 62 2.28 -8.68 -8.05
C THR A 62 1.90 -8.52 -6.57
N GLY A 63 1.39 -7.36 -6.17
CA GLY A 63 1.05 -7.03 -4.77
C GLY A 63 2.25 -6.80 -3.83
N GLY A 64 3.49 -6.88 -4.32
CA GLY A 64 4.70 -6.74 -3.49
C GLY A 64 4.79 -5.40 -2.76
N THR A 65 4.62 -4.30 -3.50
CA THR A 65 4.67 -2.94 -2.95
C THR A 65 3.53 -2.68 -1.95
N SER A 66 2.33 -3.17 -2.26
CA SER A 66 1.13 -3.00 -1.42
C SER A 66 1.27 -3.74 -0.09
N LEU A 67 1.82 -4.96 -0.09
CA LEU A 67 2.14 -5.70 1.13
C LEU A 67 3.27 -5.05 1.92
N ALA A 68 4.27 -4.48 1.25
CA ALA A 68 5.31 -3.72 1.92
C ALA A 68 4.73 -2.46 2.61
N ALA A 69 3.78 -1.79 1.97
CA ALA A 69 3.06 -0.65 2.54
C ALA A 69 2.22 -1.05 3.76
N ALA A 70 1.52 -2.18 3.71
CA ALA A 70 0.78 -2.73 4.85
C ALA A 70 1.68 -2.96 6.07
N LYS A 71 2.86 -3.55 5.86
CA LYS A 71 3.86 -3.76 6.94
C LYS A 71 4.37 -2.44 7.54
N LEU A 72 4.51 -1.38 6.75
CA LEU A 72 4.90 -0.06 7.28
C LEU A 72 3.82 0.50 8.22
N VAL A 73 2.55 0.36 7.86
CA VAL A 73 1.41 0.77 8.70
C VAL A 73 1.40 0.00 10.01
N GLU A 74 1.53 -1.33 9.94
CA GLU A 74 1.53 -2.21 11.11
C GLU A 74 2.73 -1.97 12.04
N LYS A 75 3.91 -1.66 11.47
CA LYS A 75 5.10 -1.28 12.26
C LYS A 75 4.87 -0.06 13.15
N LEU A 76 3.97 0.84 12.78
CA LEU A 76 3.59 2.00 13.60
C LEU A 76 2.35 1.73 14.48
N GLY A 77 1.85 0.49 14.50
CA GLY A 77 0.68 0.07 15.28
C GLY A 77 -0.66 0.40 14.62
N GLY A 78 -0.66 0.82 13.36
CA GLY A 78 -1.87 0.99 12.57
C GLY A 78 -2.49 -0.36 12.18
N LYS A 79 -3.77 -0.33 11.82
CA LYS A 79 -4.52 -1.47 11.31
C LYS A 79 -4.92 -1.20 9.87
N VAL A 80 -4.48 -2.04 8.94
CA VAL A 80 -4.90 -1.94 7.54
C VAL A 80 -6.35 -2.40 7.43
N ALA A 81 -7.22 -1.49 7.00
CA ALA A 81 -8.64 -1.79 6.80
C ALA A 81 -8.86 -2.57 5.49
N GLU A 82 -8.19 -2.13 4.42
CA GLU A 82 -8.30 -2.68 3.07
C GLU A 82 -7.16 -2.14 2.19
N LEU A 83 -6.81 -2.88 1.13
CA LEU A 83 -5.97 -2.41 0.04
C LEU A 83 -6.86 -2.22 -1.20
N ALA A 84 -7.01 -0.97 -1.65
CA ALA A 84 -7.88 -0.58 -2.74
C ALA A 84 -7.08 -0.18 -3.99
N PHE A 85 -7.60 -0.54 -5.16
CA PHE A 85 -6.97 -0.28 -6.45
C PHE A 85 -8.02 0.20 -7.46
N ILE A 86 -7.59 0.89 -8.51
CA ILE A 86 -8.49 1.13 -9.64
C ILE A 86 -8.49 -0.09 -10.55
N VAL A 87 -7.30 -0.58 -10.90
CA VAL A 87 -7.09 -1.71 -11.80
C VAL A 87 -6.50 -2.89 -11.04
N ASP A 88 -7.02 -4.09 -11.28
CA ASP A 88 -6.38 -5.35 -10.92
C ASP A 88 -6.01 -6.13 -12.19
N LEU A 89 -4.85 -6.80 -12.19
CA LEU A 89 -4.37 -7.69 -13.23
C LEU A 89 -4.40 -9.13 -12.69
N PRO A 90 -5.53 -9.86 -12.80
CA PRO A 90 -5.75 -11.10 -12.07
C PRO A 90 -4.70 -12.18 -12.36
N GLU A 91 -4.18 -12.21 -13.58
CA GLU A 91 -3.19 -13.19 -14.04
C GLU A 91 -1.83 -13.07 -13.34
N VAL A 92 -1.48 -11.87 -12.87
CA VAL A 92 -0.23 -11.60 -12.13
C VAL A 92 -0.33 -12.10 -10.67
N GLY A 93 -1.55 -12.39 -10.19
CA GLY A 93 -1.78 -13.06 -8.91
C GLY A 93 -1.66 -12.16 -7.67
N GLY A 94 -1.59 -10.83 -7.82
CA GLY A 94 -1.47 -9.89 -6.71
C GLY A 94 -2.62 -10.00 -5.70
N ARG A 95 -3.87 -10.12 -6.16
CA ARG A 95 -5.04 -10.30 -5.30
C ARG A 95 -4.89 -11.51 -4.37
N LYS A 96 -4.62 -12.68 -4.95
CA LYS A 96 -4.44 -13.93 -4.19
C LYS A 96 -3.34 -13.79 -3.14
N LYS A 97 -2.24 -13.10 -3.49
CA LYS A 97 -1.13 -12.85 -2.55
C LYS A 97 -1.54 -11.93 -1.39
N ILE A 98 -2.35 -10.91 -1.64
CA ILE A 98 -2.87 -10.00 -0.60
C ILE A 98 -3.85 -10.71 0.32
N GLU A 99 -4.78 -11.48 -0.24
CA GLU A 99 -5.76 -12.27 0.51
C GLU A 99 -5.09 -13.35 1.37
N ALA A 100 -4.09 -14.06 0.82
CA ALA A 100 -3.31 -15.04 1.56
C ALA A 100 -2.52 -14.43 2.72
N ALA A 101 -2.16 -13.13 2.64
CA ALA A 101 -1.54 -12.39 3.73
C ALA A 101 -2.57 -11.89 4.78
N GLY A 102 -3.86 -12.21 4.62
CA GLY A 102 -4.92 -11.88 5.57
C GLY A 102 -5.52 -10.48 5.41
N TYR A 103 -5.25 -9.80 4.29
CA TYR A 103 -5.82 -8.48 4.02
C TYR A 103 -7.01 -8.55 3.08
N LYS A 104 -7.94 -7.60 3.24
CA LYS A 104 -9.00 -7.35 2.26
C LYS A 104 -8.43 -6.59 1.06
N GLN A 105 -8.93 -6.91 -0.12
CA GLN A 105 -8.61 -6.23 -1.36
C GLN A 105 -9.88 -5.79 -2.07
N PHE A 106 -9.84 -4.60 -2.66
CA PHE A 106 -10.88 -4.05 -3.53
C PHE A 106 -10.23 -3.51 -4.82
N SER A 107 -10.82 -3.80 -5.97
CA SER A 107 -10.49 -3.13 -7.24
C SER A 107 -11.77 -2.69 -7.94
N LEU A 108 -11.69 -1.57 -8.68
CA LEU A 108 -12.82 -1.05 -9.42
C LEU A 108 -13.07 -1.80 -10.73
N VAL A 109 -11.99 -2.13 -11.44
CA VAL A 109 -12.02 -2.88 -12.70
C VAL A 109 -10.90 -3.91 -12.76
N GLU A 110 -11.09 -4.92 -13.59
CA GLU A 110 -10.11 -5.97 -13.87
C GLU A 110 -9.75 -5.90 -15.36
N PHE A 111 -8.47 -6.10 -15.69
CA PHE A 111 -8.00 -6.24 -17.06
C PHE A 111 -7.24 -7.55 -17.21
N GLU A 112 -7.47 -8.23 -18.33
CA GLU A 112 -6.64 -9.34 -18.79
C GLU A 112 -5.31 -8.78 -19.31
N GLY A 113 -4.19 -9.43 -18.98
CA GLY A 113 -2.89 -9.05 -19.51
C GLY A 113 -2.67 -9.75 -20.85
N GLU A 114 -2.27 -9.01 -21.89
CA GLU A 114 -1.58 -9.61 -23.04
C GLU A 114 -0.07 -9.67 -22.77
#